data_AF-Q5VAM1-F1
#
_entry.id   AF-Q5VAM1-F1
#
_cell.length_a   1.000
_cell.length_b   1.000
_cell.length_c   1.000
_cell.angle_alpha   90.00
_cell.angle_beta   90.00
_cell.angle_gamma   90.00
#
_symmetry.space_group_name_H-M   'P 1'
#
loop_
_entity.id
_entity.type
_entity.pdbx_description
1 polymer ?
#
loop_
_entity_poly.entity_id
_entity_poly.type
_entity_poly.pdbx_seq_one_letter_code
_entity_poly.pdbx_strand_id
1 'polypeptide(L)'
;GGVGKTTLSKALFNHFFHFFNSRSFLPNINSLSTSSPDGLLRLQQTLLSDLLIATNLRSRSSTTTDSTVVRMQERLQNKKVLVVLDDVW
;
A
#
# COMPACT_ATOMS: atom_id res chain seq x y z
N GLY A 1 18.33 -5.02 -15.45
CA GLY A 1 18.28 -5.42 -14.02
C GLY A 1 19.57 -5.00 -13.33
N GLY A 2 19.50 -4.63 -12.04
CA GLY A 2 20.69 -4.59 -11.18
C GLY A 2 21.22 -3.23 -10.69
N VAL A 3 20.58 -2.08 -10.97
CA VAL A 3 21.09 -0.77 -10.51
C VAL A 3 20.75 -0.45 -9.04
N GLY A 4 20.04 -1.36 -8.34
CA GLY A 4 19.70 -1.18 -6.92
C GLY A 4 18.51 -0.26 -6.65
N LYS A 5 17.64 -0.01 -7.63
CA LYS A 5 16.44 0.83 -7.48
C LYS A 5 15.53 0.36 -6.34
N THR A 6 15.14 -0.92 -6.34
CA THR A 6 14.35 -1.52 -5.26
C THR A 6 15.04 -1.41 -3.90
N THR A 7 16.37 -1.55 -3.87
CA THR A 7 17.16 -1.39 -2.63
C THR A 7 17.07 0.04 -2.12
N LEU A 8 17.16 1.05 -2.99
CA LEU A 8 17.01 2.45 -2.64
C LEU A 8 15.58 2.76 -2.17
N SER A 9 14.55 2.29 -2.87
CA SER A 9 13.14 2.43 -2.47
C SER A 9 12.92 1.89 -1.05
N LYS A 10 13.44 0.70 -0.75
CA LYS A 10 13.36 0.08 0.57
C LYS A 10 14.13 0.86 1.63
N ALA A 11 15.32 1.37 1.31
CA ALA A 11 16.11 2.16 2.24
C ALA A 11 15.42 3.49 2.60
N LEU A 12 14.83 4.18 1.61
CA LEU A 12 14.07 5.40 1.84
C LEU A 12 12.82 5.14 2.68
N PHE A 13 12.07 4.07 2.38
CA PHE A 13 10.93 3.69 3.21
C PHE A 13 11.35 3.46 4.66
N ASN A 14 12.38 2.65 4.89
CA ASN A 14 12.91 2.36 6.22
C ASN A 14 13.49 3.59 6.94
N HIS A 15 13.94 4.61 6.22
CA HIS A 15 14.43 5.84 6.82
C HIS A 15 13.28 6.75 7.27
N PHE A 16 12.20 6.82 6.49
CA PHE A 16 11.12 7.78 6.72
C PHE A 16 9.90 7.21 7.45
N PHE A 17 9.71 5.89 7.50
CA PHE A 17 8.45 5.29 7.94
C PHE A 17 8.01 5.66 9.38
N HIS A 18 8.94 6.09 10.23
CA HIS A 18 8.67 6.53 11.60
C HIS A 18 7.93 7.86 11.69
N PHE A 19 8.04 8.72 10.66
CA PHE A 19 7.45 10.06 10.66
C PHE A 19 5.98 10.09 10.20
N PHE A 20 5.43 8.93 9.82
CA PHE A 20 4.11 8.79 9.23
C PHE A 20 3.22 7.89 10.10
N ASN A 21 1.93 8.23 10.17
CA ASN A 21 0.95 7.51 10.98
C ASN A 21 0.43 6.24 10.28
N SER A 22 0.33 6.29 8.94
CA SER A 22 -0.03 5.16 8.09
C SER A 22 1.01 5.02 6.99
N ARG A 23 1.35 3.78 6.63
CA ARG A 23 2.49 3.50 5.76
C ARG A 23 2.30 2.20 5.00
N SER A 24 2.67 2.17 3.72
CA SER A 24 2.69 0.95 2.92
C SER A 24 3.87 0.95 1.95
N PHE A 25 4.52 -0.20 1.82
CA PHE A 25 5.57 -0.44 0.83
C PHE A 25 5.12 -1.59 -0.06
N LEU A 26 4.98 -1.29 -1.35
CA LEU A 26 4.55 -2.26 -2.37
C LEU A 26 5.72 -2.53 -3.32
N PRO A 27 6.52 -3.58 -3.06
CA PRO A 27 7.63 -3.96 -3.93
C PRO A 27 7.16 -4.64 -5.22
N ASN A 28 7.89 -4.51 -6.33
CA ASN A 28 7.70 -5.32 -7.54
C ASN A 28 6.26 -5.24 -8.12
N ILE A 29 5.67 -4.04 -8.21
CA ILE A 29 4.25 -3.87 -8.59
C ILE A 29 3.94 -4.45 -9.96
N ASN A 30 4.81 -4.24 -10.94
CA ASN A 30 4.62 -4.77 -12.29
C ASN A 30 4.51 -6.30 -12.25
N SER A 31 5.44 -6.97 -11.58
CA SER A 31 5.40 -8.43 -11.41
C SER A 31 4.20 -8.92 -10.60
N LEU A 32 3.85 -8.25 -9.48
CA LEU A 32 2.75 -8.69 -8.62
C LEU A 32 1.38 -8.49 -9.27
N SER A 33 1.18 -7.38 -9.97
CA SER A 33 -0.09 -7.07 -10.65
C SER A 33 -0.42 -8.07 -11.75
N THR A 34 0.59 -8.63 -12.41
CA THR A 34 0.46 -9.58 -13.53
C THR A 34 0.61 -11.05 -13.11
N SER A 35 0.99 -11.32 -11.85
CA SER A 35 1.25 -12.68 -11.35
C SER A 35 0.02 -13.60 -11.32
N SER A 36 -1.19 -13.05 -11.27
CA SER A 36 -2.45 -13.78 -11.32
C SER A 36 -3.60 -12.86 -11.75
N PRO A 37 -4.77 -13.40 -12.14
CA PRO A 37 -5.97 -12.59 -12.43
C PRO A 37 -6.36 -11.64 -11.28
N ASP A 38 -6.07 -12.04 -10.04
CA ASP A 38 -6.34 -11.27 -8.82
C ASP A 38 -5.13 -10.44 -8.33
N GLY A 39 -4.06 -10.33 -9.11
CA GLY A 39 -2.82 -9.66 -8.70
C GLY A 39 -3.05 -8.21 -8.23
N LEU A 40 -3.85 -7.46 -8.98
CA LEU A 40 -4.23 -6.09 -8.62
C LEU A 40 -5.12 -6.04 -7.37
N LEU A 41 -6.04 -6.98 -7.21
CA LEU A 41 -6.89 -7.08 -6.02
C LEU A 41 -6.04 -7.33 -4.77
N ARG A 42 -5.03 -8.18 -4.86
CA ARG A 42 -4.08 -8.43 -3.76
C ARG A 42 -3.30 -7.17 -3.39
N LEU A 43 -2.80 -6.41 -4.37
CA LEU A 43 -2.12 -5.13 -4.13
C LEU A 43 -3.04 -4.12 -3.44
N GLN A 44 -4.31 -4.02 -3.88
CA GLN A 44 -5.30 -3.17 -3.25
C GLN A 44 -5.58 -3.58 -1.80
N GLN A 45 -5.72 -4.89 -1.54
CA GLN A 45 -5.92 -5.42 -0.19
C GLN A 45 -4.71 -5.15 0.71
N THR A 46 -3.48 -5.31 0.21
CA THR A 46 -2.26 -4.96 0.96
C THR A 46 -2.24 -3.47 1.30
N LEU A 47 -2.51 -2.59 0.34
CA LEU A 47 -2.54 -1.14 0.58
C LEU A 47 -3.60 -0.77 1.63
N LEU A 48 -4.82 -1.29 1.49
CA LEU A 48 -5.90 -1.05 2.44
C LEU A 48 -5.54 -1.58 3.83
N SER A 49 -4.96 -2.78 3.90
CA SER A 49 -4.47 -3.39 5.13
C SER A 49 -3.47 -2.47 5.82
N ASP A 50 -2.40 -2.12 5.13
CA ASP A 50 -1.30 -1.31 5.67
C ASP A 50 -1.75 0.09 6.14
N LEU A 51 -2.67 0.71 5.40
CA LEU A 51 -3.13 2.07 5.69
C LEU A 51 -4.24 2.13 6.74
N LEU A 52 -5.09 1.10 6.84
CA LEU A 52 -6.29 1.09 7.67
C LEU A 52 -6.22 0.18 8.91
N ILE A 53 -5.36 -0.86 8.94
CA ILE A 53 -5.29 -1.85 10.05
C ILE A 53 -4.63 -1.32 11.32
N ALA A 54 -3.99 -0.13 11.30
CA ALA A 54 -3.66 0.55 12.56
C ALA A 54 -4.88 0.73 13.49
N THR A 55 -6.10 0.60 12.96
CA THR A 55 -7.34 0.42 13.72
C THR A 55 -8.02 -0.89 13.34
N ASN A 56 -7.93 -1.92 14.21
CA ASN A 56 -8.58 -3.24 14.14
C ASN A 56 -9.83 -3.31 13.23
N LEU A 57 -9.68 -3.79 12.00
CA LEU A 57 -10.82 -4.24 11.20
C LEU A 57 -10.46 -5.54 10.49
N ARG A 58 -10.88 -6.66 11.10
CA ARG A 58 -11.04 -7.92 10.39
C ARG A 58 -12.02 -7.69 9.24
N SER A 59 -11.50 -7.84 8.03
CA SER A 59 -12.17 -8.26 6.80
C SER A 59 -13.69 -8.08 6.75
N ARG A 60 -14.14 -7.11 5.96
CA ARG A 60 -15.40 -7.28 5.22
C ARG A 60 -15.08 -7.22 3.73
N SER A 61 -14.70 -8.38 3.23
CA SER A 61 -14.42 -8.68 1.82
C SER A 61 -15.71 -8.56 0.98
N SER A 62 -16.17 -7.34 0.74
CA SER A 62 -17.10 -6.94 -0.33
C SER A 62 -17.42 -5.46 -0.13
N THR A 63 -16.60 -4.60 -0.71
CA THR A 63 -16.78 -3.14 -0.66
C THR A 63 -16.44 -2.60 -2.04
N THR A 64 -17.41 -1.97 -2.71
CA THR A 64 -17.22 -1.27 -3.98
C THR A 64 -16.13 -0.21 -3.87
N THR A 65 -15.52 0.18 -5.01
CA THR A 65 -14.47 1.21 -5.09
C THR A 65 -14.86 2.51 -4.38
N ASP A 66 -16.11 2.95 -4.50
CA ASP A 66 -16.59 4.16 -3.84
C ASP A 66 -16.54 4.04 -2.30
N SER A 67 -16.89 2.86 -1.78
CA SER A 67 -16.90 2.61 -0.35
C SER A 67 -15.50 2.39 0.25
N THR A 68 -14.49 2.06 -0.56
CA THR A 68 -13.09 2.01 -0.10
C THR A 68 -12.47 3.40 -0.04
N VAL A 69 -12.75 4.25 -1.02
CA VAL A 69 -12.30 5.66 -1.05
C VAL A 69 -12.87 6.44 0.13
N VAL A 70 -14.17 6.34 0.41
CA VAL A 70 -14.80 7.01 1.56
C VAL A 70 -14.16 6.56 2.88
N ARG A 71 -13.94 5.25 3.07
CA ARG A 71 -13.28 4.73 4.28
C ARG A 71 -11.84 5.22 4.41
N MET A 72 -11.09 5.27 3.31
CA MET A 72 -9.73 5.82 3.30
C MET A 72 -9.75 7.29 3.68
N GLN A 73 -10.67 8.09 3.12
CA GLN A 73 -10.83 9.50 3.48
C GLN A 73 -11.11 9.64 4.98
N GLU A 74 -12.15 9.00 5.52
CA GLU A 74 -12.51 9.08 6.95
C GLU A 74 -11.35 8.69 7.88
N ARG A 75 -10.59 7.64 7.54
CA ARG A 75 -9.55 7.07 8.41
C ARG A 75 -8.19 7.75 8.27
N LEU A 76 -7.94 8.39 7.13
CA LEU A 76 -6.68 9.06 6.81
C LEU A 76 -6.80 10.59 6.84
N GLN A 77 -8.00 11.18 7.01
CA GLN A 77 -8.25 12.63 6.83
C GLN A 77 -7.37 13.57 7.67
N ASN A 78 -6.67 13.09 8.70
CA ASN A 78 -5.75 13.89 9.49
C ASN A 78 -4.44 13.15 9.81
N LYS A 79 -4.04 12.21 8.95
CA LYS A 79 -2.84 11.37 9.15
C LYS A 79 -1.77 11.70 8.12
N LYS A 80 -0.51 11.71 8.54
CA LYS A 80 0.61 11.65 7.61
C LYS A 80 0.67 10.24 7.04
N VAL A 81 0.58 10.12 5.72
CA VAL A 81 0.59 8.83 5.01
C VAL A 81 1.83 8.70 4.11
N LEU A 82 2.54 7.57 4.21
CA LEU A 82 3.66 7.23 3.32
C LEU A 82 3.30 6.03 2.45
N VAL A 83 3.28 6.19 1.14
CA VAL A 83 3.12 5.07 0.20
C VAL A 83 4.32 5.06 -0.73
N VAL A 84 5.02 3.93 -0.78
CA VAL A 84 6.14 3.72 -1.71
C VAL A 84 5.77 2.58 -2.65
N LEU A 85 5.71 2.92 -3.94
CA LEU A 85 5.38 2.03 -5.05
C LEU A 85 6.67 1.72 -5.80
N ASP A 86 7.15 0.48 -5.73
CA ASP A 86 8.35 0.05 -6.43
C ASP A 86 8.00 -0.70 -7.72
N ASP A 87 8.82 -0.51 -8.76
CA ASP A 87 8.70 -1.24 -10.02
C ASP A 87 7.33 -1.06 -10.71
N VAL A 88 6.98 0.21 -10.99
CA VAL A 88 5.75 0.61 -11.69
C VAL A 88 5.90 0.72 -13.21
N TRP A 89 7.07 0.34 -13.74
CA TRP A 89 7.46 0.48 -15.15
C TRP A 89 7.32 -0.84 -15.91
#